data_AF-A0A2Z6NUZ1-F1
#
_entry.id   AF-A0A2Z6NUZ1-F1
#
_cell.length_a   1.000
_cell.length_b   1.000
_cell.length_c   1.000
_cell.angle_alpha   90.00
_cell.angle_beta   90.00
_cell.angle_gamma   90.00
#
_symmetry.space_group_name_H-M   'P 1'
#
loop_
_entity.id
_entity.type
_entity.pdbx_description
1 polymer ?
#
loop_
_entity_poly.entity_id
_entity_poly.type
_entity_poly.pdbx_seq_one_letter_code
_entity_poly.pdbx_strand_id
1 'polypeptide(L)'
;MKHTISKGYKIDSYELGNELCSEGIEARIDSVQYAKDITKLRVIINKLYPNVATRPKVLGPGGPGVVDGVTHHIYNLGAGMYNVLIRKDLINKVEDPYFLSQIAQTFKDVSEAVRTFTLWAGAWVGESGGTYTVVEKTCHILLLMDFGRSNNPLN
;
A
#
# COMPACT_ATOMS: atom_id res chain seq x y z
N MET A 1 4.28 18.63 2.31
CA MET A 1 5.17 18.87 3.46
C MET A 1 5.22 20.34 3.88
N LYS A 2 6.07 21.24 3.36
CA LYS A 2 6.17 22.64 3.89
C LYS A 2 4.81 23.35 4.04
N HIS A 3 3.93 23.25 3.04
CA HIS A 3 2.57 23.80 3.11
C HIS A 3 1.73 23.14 4.22
N THR A 4 1.66 21.80 4.27
CA THR A 4 0.88 21.05 5.28
C THR A 4 1.36 21.36 6.71
N ILE A 5 2.66 21.51 6.91
CA ILE A 5 3.27 21.97 8.18
C ILE A 5 2.80 23.40 8.51
N SER A 6 2.89 24.35 7.57
CA SER A 6 2.44 25.75 7.78
C SER A 6 0.93 25.89 8.02
N LYS A 7 0.12 24.88 7.68
CA LYS A 7 -1.32 24.82 7.96
C LYS A 7 -1.66 24.07 9.24
N GLY A 8 -0.67 23.54 9.97
CA GLY A 8 -0.88 22.74 11.17
C GLY A 8 -1.55 21.38 10.90
N TYR A 9 -1.57 20.91 9.65
CA TYR A 9 -2.20 19.63 9.31
C TYR A 9 -1.39 18.48 9.90
N LYS A 10 -2.01 17.71 10.79
CA LYS A 10 -1.50 16.41 11.24
C LYS A 10 -1.49 15.45 10.04
N ILE A 11 -0.36 14.80 9.84
CA ILE A 11 -0.13 13.81 8.79
C ILE A 11 0.53 12.62 9.50
N ASP A 12 -0.08 11.43 9.43
CA ASP A 12 0.41 10.25 10.15
C ASP A 12 1.38 9.41 9.32
N SER A 13 1.30 9.50 7.99
CA SER A 13 2.21 8.84 7.05
C SER A 13 2.44 9.67 5.78
N TYR A 14 3.55 9.40 5.11
CA TYR A 14 3.84 9.79 3.74
C TYR A 14 4.24 8.57 2.91
N GLU A 15 3.84 8.60 1.65
CA GLU A 15 4.05 7.56 0.65
C GLU A 15 4.66 8.17 -0.61
N LEU A 16 5.17 7.33 -1.53
CA LEU A 16 5.79 7.77 -2.76
C LEU A 16 5.36 6.88 -3.94
N GLY A 17 4.52 7.44 -4.81
CA GLY A 17 4.02 6.84 -6.06
C GLY A 17 2.96 5.75 -5.87
N ASN A 18 2.21 5.45 -6.95
CA ASN A 18 1.17 4.44 -7.04
C ASN A 18 1.47 3.47 -8.22
N GLU A 19 1.08 2.19 -8.12
CA GLU A 19 1.27 1.07 -9.06
C GLU A 19 2.55 1.09 -9.94
N LEU A 20 3.67 1.48 -9.32
CA LEU A 20 4.92 1.87 -10.01
C LEU A 20 5.60 0.79 -10.87
N CYS A 21 5.18 -0.47 -10.76
CA CYS A 21 5.66 -1.59 -11.56
C CYS A 21 4.68 -2.06 -12.66
N SER A 22 3.52 -1.41 -12.80
CA SER A 22 2.44 -1.86 -13.69
C SER A 22 2.63 -1.49 -15.16
N GLU A 23 1.77 -2.08 -16.00
CA GLU A 23 1.48 -1.69 -17.39
C GLU A 23 0.63 -0.40 -17.47
N GLY A 24 0.89 0.56 -16.58
CA GLY A 24 0.16 1.82 -16.45
C GLY A 24 0.57 2.87 -17.49
N ILE A 25 -0.03 4.07 -17.37
CA ILE A 25 0.07 5.15 -18.37
C ILE A 25 1.39 5.95 -18.25
N GLU A 26 2.10 5.88 -17.12
CA GLU A 26 3.27 6.73 -16.82
C GLU A 26 4.60 5.97 -16.65
N ALA A 27 5.64 6.69 -16.21
CA ALA A 27 7.01 6.21 -16.14
C ALA A 27 7.20 5.11 -15.07
N ARG A 28 7.67 3.94 -15.52
CA ARG A 28 8.11 2.85 -14.63
C ARG A 28 9.45 3.20 -13.99
N ILE A 29 9.62 2.80 -12.73
CA ILE A 29 10.84 3.00 -11.94
C ILE A 29 11.35 1.67 -11.44
N ASP A 30 12.65 1.39 -11.64
CA ASP A 30 13.26 0.19 -11.09
C ASP A 30 13.30 0.23 -9.55
N SER A 31 13.17 -0.94 -8.93
CA SER A 31 13.27 -1.20 -7.50
C SER A 31 14.48 -0.55 -6.82
N VAL A 32 15.67 -0.56 -7.44
CA VAL A 32 16.90 0.04 -6.89
C VAL A 32 16.85 1.56 -6.99
N GLN A 33 16.16 2.11 -7.99
CA GLN A 33 15.93 3.55 -8.08
C GLN A 33 14.85 4.01 -7.08
N TYR A 34 13.76 3.25 -6.93
CA TYR A 34 12.75 3.49 -5.91
C TYR A 34 13.36 3.52 -4.50
N ALA A 35 14.22 2.53 -4.17
CA ALA A 35 14.91 2.45 -2.88
C ALA A 35 15.75 3.70 -2.56
N LYS A 36 16.39 4.32 -3.57
CA LYS A 36 17.11 5.60 -3.39
C LYS A 36 16.16 6.75 -3.12
N ASP A 37 15.01 6.79 -3.78
CA ASP A 37 14.08 7.92 -3.72
C ASP A 37 13.19 7.91 -2.46
N ILE A 38 12.76 6.73 -2.00
CA ILE A 38 12.12 6.57 -0.68
C ILE A 38 13.11 6.86 0.47
N THR A 39 14.41 6.58 0.27
CA THR A 39 15.48 7.01 1.21
C THR A 39 15.60 8.54 1.26
N LYS A 40 15.56 9.24 0.11
CA LYS A 40 15.51 10.71 0.09
C LYS A 40 14.26 11.25 0.80
N LEU A 41 13.10 10.63 0.60
CA LEU A 41 11.86 11.00 1.29
C LEU A 41 12.03 10.92 2.82
N ARG A 42 12.58 9.82 3.34
CA ARG A 42 12.86 9.66 4.78
C ARG A 42 13.79 10.75 5.31
N VAL A 43 14.84 11.10 4.57
CA VAL A 43 15.77 12.19 4.95
C VAL A 43 15.06 13.55 4.97
N ILE A 44 14.14 13.82 4.05
CA ILE A 44 13.35 15.07 4.03
C ILE A 44 12.39 15.11 5.23
N ILE A 45 11.70 14.01 5.53
CA ILE A 45 10.77 13.93 6.67
C ILE A 45 11.51 14.07 8.00
N ASN A 46 12.64 13.40 8.19
CA ASN A 46 13.46 13.54 9.39
C ASN A 46 13.94 14.98 9.62
N LYS A 47 14.22 15.74 8.53
CA LYS A 47 14.62 17.15 8.59
C LYS A 47 13.45 18.11 8.86
N LEU A 48 12.25 17.83 8.34
CA LEU A 48 11.07 18.69 8.49
C LEU A 48 10.28 18.41 9.77
N TYR A 49 10.38 17.20 10.32
CA TYR A 49 9.70 16.75 11.54
C TYR A 49 10.74 16.27 12.57
N PRO A 50 11.47 17.18 13.24
CA PRO A 50 12.57 16.82 14.13
C PRO A 50 12.11 16.06 15.39
N ASN A 51 10.90 16.34 15.91
CA ASN A 51 10.32 15.57 17.01
C ASN A 51 9.91 14.17 16.51
N VAL A 52 10.55 13.13 17.06
CA VAL A 52 10.27 11.71 16.72
C VAL A 52 8.85 11.30 17.12
N ALA A 53 8.34 11.79 18.25
CA ALA A 53 7.02 11.40 18.77
C ALA A 53 5.84 11.91 17.93
N THR A 54 6.08 12.90 17.07
CA THR A 54 5.08 13.48 16.15
C THR A 54 5.56 13.44 14.69
N ARG A 55 6.48 12.51 14.36
CA ARG A 55 7.02 12.37 13.01
C ARG A 55 6.06 11.51 12.17
N PRO A 56 5.62 11.97 10.98
CA PRO A 56 4.88 11.14 10.05
C PRO A 56 5.72 9.91 9.64
N LYS A 57 5.07 8.76 9.55
CA LYS A 57 5.69 7.53 9.05
C LYS A 57 6.09 7.66 7.58
N VAL A 58 6.97 6.77 7.11
CA VAL A 58 7.15 6.49 5.69
C VAL A 58 6.60 5.10 5.39
N LEU A 59 5.63 5.02 4.48
CA LEU A 59 5.08 3.76 3.99
C LEU A 59 5.48 3.56 2.51
N GLY A 60 5.50 2.32 2.04
CA GLY A 60 6.05 1.96 0.73
C GLY A 60 5.97 0.45 0.43
N PRO A 61 6.27 -0.01 -0.80
CA PRO A 61 6.48 -1.45 -1.08
C PRO A 61 7.65 -2.05 -0.30
N GLY A 62 8.60 -1.21 0.13
CA GLY A 62 9.86 -1.62 0.72
C GLY A 62 10.91 -0.51 0.65
N GLY A 63 12.09 -0.84 1.16
CA GLY A 63 13.20 0.10 1.29
C GLY A 63 14.04 -0.25 2.52
N PRO A 64 15.26 -0.79 2.37
CA PRO A 64 16.09 -1.25 3.49
C PRO A 64 16.31 -0.15 4.53
N GLY A 65 15.85 -0.39 5.77
CA GLY A 65 15.94 0.54 6.90
C GLY A 65 15.15 1.85 6.78
N VAL A 66 14.29 2.04 5.76
CA VAL A 66 13.68 3.37 5.48
C VAL A 66 12.15 3.43 5.45
N VAL A 67 11.42 2.31 5.40
CA VAL A 67 9.95 2.27 5.58
C VAL A 67 9.55 1.79 6.98
N ASP A 68 8.48 2.35 7.56
CA ASP A 68 7.87 1.94 8.84
C ASP A 68 6.76 0.88 8.66
N GLY A 69 6.28 0.73 7.43
CA GLY A 69 5.27 -0.25 7.04
C GLY A 69 5.37 -0.56 5.55
N VAL A 70 5.25 -1.83 5.21
CA VAL A 70 5.20 -2.34 3.84
C VAL A 70 3.74 -2.45 3.42
N THR A 71 3.39 -1.78 2.34
CA THR A 71 2.01 -1.60 1.87
C THR A 71 1.74 -2.32 0.56
N HIS A 72 0.64 -3.08 0.50
CA HIS A 72 0.20 -3.85 -0.67
C HIS A 72 -1.24 -3.50 -1.08
N HIS A 73 -1.63 -3.84 -2.31
CA HIS A 73 -2.93 -3.55 -2.93
C HIS A 73 -3.71 -4.84 -3.18
N ILE A 74 -5.00 -4.88 -2.86
CA ILE A 74 -5.83 -6.08 -3.03
C ILE A 74 -7.16 -5.80 -3.77
N TYR A 75 -7.46 -6.63 -4.78
CA TYR A 75 -8.70 -6.54 -5.57
C TYR A 75 -9.23 -7.95 -5.84
N ASN A 76 -9.84 -8.55 -4.82
CA ASN A 76 -10.03 -10.01 -4.73
C ASN A 76 -10.85 -10.63 -5.89
N LEU A 77 -11.71 -9.85 -6.55
CA LEU A 77 -12.62 -10.31 -7.61
C LEU A 77 -12.03 -10.19 -9.03
N GLY A 78 -10.88 -9.53 -9.17
CA GLY A 78 -10.19 -9.32 -10.44
C GLY A 78 -10.74 -8.15 -11.27
N ALA A 79 -10.65 -8.24 -12.60
CA ALA A 79 -10.98 -7.14 -13.50
C ALA A 79 -12.48 -6.83 -13.58
N GLY A 80 -12.89 -5.62 -13.20
CA GLY A 80 -14.24 -5.09 -13.33
C GLY A 80 -14.51 -4.63 -14.77
N MET A 81 -15.19 -5.45 -15.56
CA MET A 81 -15.54 -5.14 -16.94
C MET A 81 -17.06 -5.05 -17.15
N TYR A 82 -17.50 -4.01 -17.85
CA TYR A 82 -18.91 -3.60 -17.95
C TYR A 82 -19.85 -4.53 -18.77
N ASN A 83 -19.35 -5.66 -19.33
CA ASN A 83 -20.17 -6.52 -20.19
C ASN A 83 -21.07 -7.49 -19.37
N VAL A 84 -22.16 -7.96 -20.01
CA VAL A 84 -23.20 -8.77 -19.33
C VAL A 84 -22.67 -10.11 -18.81
N LEU A 85 -21.68 -10.72 -19.48
CA LEU A 85 -21.12 -12.01 -19.08
C LEU A 85 -20.25 -11.87 -17.83
N ILE A 86 -19.37 -10.87 -17.80
CA ILE A 86 -18.46 -10.64 -16.67
C ILE A 86 -19.22 -10.16 -15.44
N ARG A 87 -20.37 -9.47 -15.59
CA ARG A 87 -21.25 -9.19 -14.44
C ARG A 87 -21.87 -10.43 -13.80
N LYS A 88 -22.10 -11.53 -14.56
CA LYS A 88 -22.56 -12.81 -13.98
C LYS A 88 -21.42 -13.56 -13.29
N ASP A 89 -20.24 -13.60 -13.93
CA ASP A 89 -19.01 -14.13 -13.34
C ASP A 89 -18.67 -13.43 -12.00
N LEU A 90 -18.82 -12.10 -11.94
CA LEU A 90 -18.60 -11.32 -10.72
C LEU A 90 -19.57 -11.67 -9.59
N ILE A 91 -20.85 -11.90 -9.88
CA ILE A 91 -21.84 -12.34 -8.86
C ILE A 91 -21.41 -13.71 -8.30
N ASN A 92 -21.12 -14.67 -9.18
CA ASN A 92 -20.67 -16.00 -8.77
C ASN A 92 -19.41 -15.93 -7.88
N LYS A 93 -18.45 -15.05 -8.19
CA LYS A 93 -17.22 -14.85 -7.41
C LYS A 93 -17.43 -14.20 -6.04
N VAL A 94 -18.46 -13.37 -5.88
CA VAL A 94 -18.84 -12.78 -4.59
C VAL A 94 -19.54 -13.83 -3.70
N GLU A 95 -20.22 -14.80 -4.31
CA GLU A 95 -20.94 -15.86 -3.61
C GLU A 95 -20.11 -17.14 -3.36
N ASP A 96 -18.97 -17.32 -4.06
CA ASP A 96 -18.09 -18.48 -3.91
C ASP A 96 -17.02 -18.30 -2.80
N PRO A 97 -17.14 -19.01 -1.65
CA PRO A 97 -16.16 -18.93 -0.57
C PRO A 97 -14.80 -19.54 -0.95
N TYR A 98 -14.72 -20.48 -1.89
CA TYR A 98 -13.45 -21.03 -2.36
C TYR A 98 -12.69 -19.99 -3.16
N PHE A 99 -13.36 -19.27 -4.07
CA PHE A 99 -12.78 -18.14 -4.78
C PHE A 99 -12.30 -17.04 -3.81
N LEU A 100 -13.16 -16.59 -2.89
CA LEU A 100 -12.79 -15.57 -1.90
C LEU A 100 -11.64 -16.00 -0.98
N SER A 101 -11.47 -17.29 -0.70
CA SER A 101 -10.38 -17.79 0.14
C SER A 101 -8.98 -17.63 -0.46
N GLN A 102 -8.85 -17.48 -1.80
CA GLN A 102 -7.55 -17.50 -2.49
C GLN A 102 -6.61 -16.36 -2.05
N ILE A 103 -7.16 -15.22 -1.63
CA ILE A 103 -6.40 -14.06 -1.12
C ILE A 103 -5.58 -14.39 0.15
N ALA A 104 -5.94 -15.45 0.90
CA ALA A 104 -5.20 -15.89 2.07
C ALA A 104 -3.74 -16.28 1.73
N GLN A 105 -3.49 -16.79 0.52
CA GLN A 105 -2.14 -17.08 0.06
C GLN A 105 -1.35 -15.78 -0.21
N THR A 106 -1.96 -14.77 -0.85
CA THR A 106 -1.36 -13.44 -1.03
C THR A 106 -1.00 -12.77 0.30
N PHE A 107 -1.89 -12.82 1.29
CA PHE A 107 -1.59 -12.30 2.64
C PHE A 107 -0.44 -13.04 3.33
N LYS A 108 -0.36 -14.36 3.15
CA LYS A 108 0.75 -15.18 3.65
C LYS A 108 2.06 -14.80 2.97
N ASP A 109 2.09 -14.64 1.65
CA ASP A 109 3.29 -14.30 0.88
C ASP A 109 3.82 -12.90 1.21
N VAL A 110 2.93 -11.91 1.35
CA VAL A 110 3.30 -10.56 1.82
C VAL A 110 3.84 -10.61 3.26
N SER A 111 3.21 -11.39 4.16
CA SER A 111 3.67 -11.58 5.53
C SER A 111 5.06 -12.24 5.59
N GLU A 112 5.29 -13.28 4.80
CA GLU A 112 6.58 -13.98 4.66
C GLU A 112 7.67 -13.04 4.09
N ALA A 113 7.34 -12.25 3.06
CA ALA A 113 8.26 -11.27 2.47
C ALA A 113 8.67 -10.19 3.48
N VAL A 114 7.71 -9.61 4.22
CA VAL A 114 7.99 -8.62 5.27
C VAL A 114 8.82 -9.23 6.40
N ARG A 115 8.47 -10.44 6.85
CA ARG A 115 9.22 -11.21 7.86
C ARG A 115 10.66 -11.51 7.43
N THR A 116 10.92 -11.65 6.14
CA THR A 116 12.24 -12.03 5.60
C THR A 116 13.12 -10.83 5.27
N PHE A 117 12.55 -9.78 4.67
CA PHE A 117 13.32 -8.66 4.10
C PHE A 117 13.16 -7.33 4.85
N THR A 118 12.16 -7.22 5.76
CA THR A 118 11.73 -5.93 6.31
C THR A 118 11.39 -6.00 7.80
N LEU A 119 12.22 -6.70 8.59
CA LEU A 119 12.03 -7.01 10.03
C LEU A 119 11.64 -5.84 10.97
N TRP A 120 11.86 -4.58 10.56
CA TRP A 120 11.53 -3.37 11.32
C TRP A 120 10.16 -2.77 10.95
N ALA A 121 9.46 -3.32 9.95
CA ALA A 121 8.21 -2.80 9.41
C ALA A 121 7.07 -3.83 9.53
N GLY A 122 5.83 -3.35 9.66
CA GLY A 122 4.64 -4.20 9.57
C GLY A 122 4.15 -4.37 8.13
N ALA A 123 3.35 -5.40 7.86
CA ALA A 123 2.57 -5.51 6.61
C ALA A 123 1.24 -4.73 6.74
N TRP A 124 0.87 -4.00 5.68
CA TRP A 124 -0.30 -3.13 5.60
C TRP A 124 -1.03 -3.35 4.27
N VAL A 125 -2.36 -3.26 4.28
CA VAL A 125 -3.14 -3.04 3.05
C VAL A 125 -3.18 -1.53 2.84
N GLY A 126 -2.62 -1.05 1.74
CA GLY A 126 -2.58 0.37 1.38
C GLY A 126 -3.86 0.81 0.66
N GLU A 127 -4.32 0.00 -0.28
CA GLU A 127 -5.59 0.19 -0.99
C GLU A 127 -6.29 -1.18 -1.15
N SER A 128 -7.62 -1.18 -1.19
CA SER A 128 -8.41 -2.40 -1.36
C SER A 128 -9.73 -2.13 -2.07
N GLY A 129 -10.08 -2.97 -3.03
CA GLY A 129 -11.37 -2.96 -3.71
C GLY A 129 -11.95 -4.36 -3.92
N GLY A 130 -13.18 -4.42 -4.43
CA GLY A 130 -13.72 -5.67 -4.96
C GLY A 130 -13.05 -6.04 -6.27
N THR A 131 -13.16 -5.16 -7.27
CA THR A 131 -12.58 -5.31 -8.61
C THR A 131 -11.66 -4.16 -8.96
N TYR A 132 -10.65 -4.41 -9.80
CA TYR A 132 -9.80 -3.40 -10.42
C TYR A 132 -10.26 -3.05 -11.85
N THR A 133 -10.05 -1.82 -12.31
CA THR A 133 -10.26 -1.41 -13.71
C THR A 133 -8.99 -1.63 -14.55
N VAL A 134 -9.07 -1.58 -15.88
CA VAL A 134 -7.90 -1.82 -16.76
C VAL A 134 -6.76 -0.79 -16.63
N VAL A 135 -6.96 0.28 -15.85
CA VAL A 135 -5.93 1.26 -15.48
C VAL A 135 -5.22 0.85 -14.18
N GLU A 136 -5.98 0.29 -13.24
CA GLU A 136 -5.54 -0.29 -11.95
C GLU A 136 -5.06 -1.75 -12.14
N LYS A 137 -4.23 -2.02 -13.16
CA LYS A 137 -3.69 -3.36 -13.38
C LYS A 137 -2.76 -3.70 -12.21
N THR A 138 -3.21 -4.57 -11.31
CA THR A 138 -2.62 -4.71 -9.98
C THR A 138 -1.13 -5.05 -9.95
N CYS A 139 -0.28 -4.02 -9.85
CA CYS A 139 1.14 -4.16 -9.54
C CYS A 139 1.49 -3.44 -8.24
N HIS A 140 1.04 -4.05 -7.13
CA HIS A 140 1.76 -4.09 -5.85
C HIS A 140 2.36 -2.76 -5.30
N ILE A 141 1.70 -1.60 -5.42
CA ILE A 141 2.01 -0.23 -4.88
C ILE A 141 0.76 0.63 -5.18
N LEU A 142 0.31 1.71 -4.54
CA LEU A 142 0.30 2.21 -3.16
C LEU A 142 -0.56 3.52 -3.12
N LEU A 143 -1.65 3.58 -2.32
CA LEU A 143 -2.37 4.84 -2.06
C LEU A 143 -3.19 4.85 -0.74
N LEU A 144 -2.59 5.42 0.30
CA LEU A 144 -3.19 6.07 1.48
C LEU A 144 -4.51 5.53 2.07
N MET A 145 -4.40 4.83 3.21
CA MET A 145 -5.47 4.74 4.22
C MET A 145 -5.01 5.19 5.61
N ASP A 146 -5.76 6.11 6.23
CA ASP A 146 -5.54 6.56 7.61
C ASP A 146 -6.11 5.54 8.62
N PHE A 147 -5.36 4.47 8.87
CA PHE A 147 -5.64 3.56 9.98
C PHE A 147 -5.14 4.15 11.30
N GLY A 148 -5.91 5.09 11.84
CA GLY A 148 -5.82 5.55 13.21
C GLY A 148 -5.88 4.37 14.19
N ARG A 149 -4.73 4.04 14.79
CA ARG A 149 -4.56 2.82 15.61
C ARG A 149 -5.32 2.94 16.93
N SER A 150 -6.55 2.43 16.95
CA SER A 150 -7.34 2.30 18.18
C SER A 150 -6.72 1.25 19.11
N ASN A 151 -5.90 1.71 20.05
CA ASN A 151 -5.39 0.89 21.14
C ASN A 151 -6.54 0.60 22.14
N ASN A 152 -7.44 -0.32 21.79
CA ASN A 152 -8.49 -0.82 22.67
C ASN A 152 -8.21 -2.29 23.03
N PRO A 153 -7.37 -2.57 24.05
CA PRO A 153 -7.23 -3.92 24.57
C PRO A 153 -8.53 -4.29 25.29
N LEU A 154 -9.34 -5.13 24.66
CA LEU A 154 -10.52 -5.71 25.29
C LEU A 154 -10.07 -6.73 26.35
N ASN A 155 -10.45 -6.43 27.61
CA ASN A 155 -10.63 -7.45 28.65
C ASN A 155 -11.96 -8.19 28.44
#